data_AF-X1A9Z6-F1
#
_entry.id   AF-X1A9Z6-F1
#
_cell.length_a   1.000
_cell.length_b   1.000
_cell.length_c   1.000
_cell.angle_alpha   90.00
_cell.angle_beta   90.00
_cell.angle_gamma   90.00
#
_symmetry.space_group_name_H-M   'P 1'
#
loop_
_entity.id
_entity.type
_entity.pdbx_description
1 polymer ?
#
loop_
_entity_poly.entity_id
_entity_poly.type
_entity_poly.pdbx_seq_one_letter_code
_entity_poly.pdbx_strand_id
1 'polypeptide(L)'
;MLLFNDILRKTERLQLLIDSIKELVKSIKLIVAFIPALVGFLPMLGGAMISAPLVEEVLDNCDVTNEKKTLINYWYRHVWEYTLPLYPGIILTSGLLNINFSTLILYNIPLTLLAISAGVLFLFDLKRKNPKTFSEKSKKRIFLNLFIGLSPILAVIVGVTIFKINIIIVLAIVITALLILFKDYIPEIHRDFDYKKYLSMLVLVFGL
;
A
#
# COMPACT_ATOMS: atom_id res chain seq x y z
N MET A 1 -13.61 -0.49 3.17
CA MET A 1 -12.46 -0.04 2.35
C MET A 1 -12.09 1.40 2.62
N LEU A 2 -12.95 2.36 2.30
CA LEU A 2 -12.68 3.79 2.47
C LEU A 2 -12.39 4.19 3.94
N LEU A 3 -13.21 3.71 4.87
CA LEU A 3 -12.98 3.93 6.31
C LEU A 3 -11.68 3.30 6.82
N PHE A 4 -11.34 2.09 6.35
CA PHE A 4 -10.08 1.42 6.68
C PHE A 4 -8.86 2.25 6.22
N ASN A 5 -8.92 2.78 5.00
CA ASN A 5 -7.92 3.69 4.47
C ASN A 5 -7.79 4.98 5.32
N ASP A 6 -8.91 5.65 5.64
CA ASP A 6 -8.87 6.89 6.42
C ASP A 6 -8.26 6.71 7.82
N ILE A 7 -8.51 5.56 8.48
CA ILE A 7 -7.90 5.24 9.78
C ILE A 7 -6.37 5.07 9.65
N LEU A 8 -5.89 4.36 8.62
CA LEU A 8 -4.46 4.15 8.42
C LEU A 8 -3.72 5.44 8.06
N ARG A 9 -4.37 6.37 7.34
CA ARG A 9 -3.81 7.67 7.02
C ARG A 9 -3.68 8.57 8.25
N LYS A 10 -4.70 8.59 9.12
CA LYS A 10 -4.75 9.49 10.29
C LYS A 10 -3.88 9.07 11.46
N THR A 11 -3.59 7.78 11.59
CA THR A 11 -2.81 7.24 12.71
C THR A 11 -1.30 7.37 12.54
N GLU A 12 -0.81 8.15 11.56
CA GLU A 12 0.61 8.35 11.19
C GLU A 12 1.41 7.06 10.93
N ARG A 13 0.74 5.90 10.92
CA ARG A 13 1.33 4.57 10.69
C ARG A 13 2.06 4.52 9.36
N LEU A 14 1.51 5.18 8.35
CA LEU A 14 2.12 5.22 7.02
C LEU A 14 3.44 6.00 7.02
N GLN A 15 3.50 7.14 7.71
CA GLN A 15 4.71 7.94 7.81
C GLN A 15 5.82 7.16 8.54
N LEU A 16 5.47 6.50 9.64
CA LEU A 16 6.37 5.62 10.39
C LEU A 16 6.93 4.46 9.53
N LEU A 17 6.11 3.89 8.64
CA LEU A 17 6.53 2.84 7.71
C LEU A 17 7.56 3.37 6.70
N ILE A 18 7.29 4.53 6.13
CA ILE A 18 8.14 5.16 5.12
C ILE A 18 9.51 5.51 5.70
N ASP A 19 9.53 6.14 6.87
CA ASP A 19 10.78 6.55 7.53
C ASP A 19 11.63 5.32 7.90
N SER A 20 10.97 4.24 8.35
CA SER A 20 11.63 2.96 8.63
C SER A 20 12.29 2.34 7.38
N ILE A 21 11.67 2.45 6.19
CA ILE A 21 12.24 1.91 4.93
C ILE A 21 13.46 2.71 4.47
N LYS A 22 13.38 4.05 4.55
CA LYS A 22 14.51 4.93 4.21
C LYS A 22 15.74 4.59 5.04
N GLU A 23 15.55 4.19 6.30
CA GLU A 23 16.63 3.77 7.20
C GLU A 23 17.15 2.34 6.93
N LEU A 24 16.30 1.41 6.48
CA LEU A 24 16.67 -0.01 6.32
C LEU A 24 17.50 -0.30 5.06
N VAL A 25 17.19 0.37 3.96
CA VAL A 25 17.62 -0.03 2.62
C VAL A 25 18.71 0.91 2.11
N LYS A 26 19.92 0.37 1.89
CA LYS A 26 21.06 1.18 1.39
C LYS A 26 21.00 1.47 -0.11
N SER A 27 20.24 0.70 -0.87
CA SER A 27 20.11 0.83 -2.33
C SER A 27 18.95 1.75 -2.70
N ILE A 28 19.25 2.85 -3.41
CA ILE A 28 18.22 3.77 -3.92
C ILE A 28 17.18 3.03 -4.76
N LYS A 29 17.62 2.10 -5.62
CA LYS A 29 16.74 1.30 -6.50
C LYS A 29 15.69 0.55 -5.70
N LEU A 30 16.11 -0.06 -4.58
CA LEU A 30 15.22 -0.78 -3.71
C LEU A 30 14.30 0.20 -2.95
N ILE A 31 14.79 1.32 -2.42
CA ILE A 31 13.94 2.30 -1.71
C ILE A 31 12.80 2.80 -2.61
N VAL A 32 13.11 3.22 -3.85
CA VAL A 32 12.11 3.79 -4.78
C VAL A 32 11.15 2.75 -5.35
N ALA A 33 11.51 1.46 -5.29
CA ALA A 33 10.61 0.35 -5.61
C ALA A 33 9.71 -0.01 -4.41
N PHE A 34 10.31 -0.10 -3.22
CA PHE A 34 9.61 -0.53 -2.01
C PHE A 34 8.61 0.50 -1.51
N ILE A 35 8.91 1.80 -1.56
CA ILE A 35 7.99 2.84 -1.07
C ILE A 35 6.64 2.78 -1.81
N PRO A 36 6.59 2.85 -3.16
CA PRO A 36 5.32 2.77 -3.88
C PRO A 36 4.67 1.39 -3.76
N ALA A 37 5.45 0.30 -3.76
CA ALA A 37 4.91 -1.04 -3.56
C ALA A 37 4.26 -1.20 -2.18
N LEU A 38 4.84 -0.62 -1.13
CA LEU A 38 4.24 -0.61 0.20
C LEU A 38 2.95 0.20 0.22
N VAL A 39 2.94 1.38 -0.40
CA VAL A 39 1.73 2.18 -0.55
C VAL A 39 0.67 1.46 -1.38
N GLY A 40 1.08 0.64 -2.36
CA GLY A 40 0.19 -0.24 -3.13
C GLY A 40 -0.49 -1.32 -2.30
N PHE A 41 0.07 -1.75 -1.16
CA PHE A 41 -0.66 -2.64 -0.24
C PHE A 41 -1.88 -1.95 0.40
N LEU A 42 -1.90 -0.62 0.41
CA LEU A 42 -2.99 0.16 0.95
C LEU A 42 -3.94 0.53 -0.19
N PRO A 43 -5.16 -0.04 -0.25
CA PRO A 43 -6.17 0.38 -1.22
C PRO A 43 -6.67 1.79 -0.85
N MET A 44 -5.89 2.80 -1.23
CA MET A 44 -6.13 4.20 -0.90
C MET A 44 -6.33 5.04 -2.16
N LEU A 45 -7.44 5.76 -2.20
CA LEU A 45 -7.63 6.85 -3.15
C LEU A 45 -6.67 7.99 -2.77
N GLY A 46 -5.72 8.31 -3.65
CA GLY A 46 -4.69 9.32 -3.39
C GLY A 46 -3.33 8.78 -2.94
N GLY A 47 -3.07 7.47 -3.02
CA GLY A 47 -1.73 6.92 -2.74
C GLY A 47 -0.60 7.57 -3.55
N ALA A 48 -0.92 8.14 -4.72
CA ALA A 48 -0.01 8.97 -5.52
C ALA A 48 0.53 10.18 -4.78
N MET A 49 -0.36 10.92 -4.10
CA MET A 49 0.02 12.13 -3.37
C MET A 49 0.94 11.84 -2.20
N ILE A 50 0.91 10.61 -1.67
CA ILE A 50 1.75 10.20 -0.54
C ILE A 50 3.10 9.68 -1.04
N SER A 51 3.12 8.75 -2.00
CA SER A 51 4.39 8.13 -2.41
C SER A 51 5.17 8.94 -3.45
N ALA A 52 4.52 9.81 -4.23
CA ALA A 52 5.21 10.66 -5.19
C ALA A 52 6.26 11.60 -4.55
N PRO A 53 5.93 12.41 -3.52
CA PRO A 53 6.93 13.29 -2.90
C PRO A 53 8.07 12.50 -2.23
N LEU A 54 7.81 11.26 -1.79
CA LEU A 54 8.81 10.40 -1.17
C LEU A 54 9.77 9.79 -2.18
N VAL A 55 9.26 9.36 -3.34
CA VAL A 55 10.11 8.92 -4.46
C VAL A 55 10.95 10.09 -4.96
N GLU A 56 10.35 11.29 -5.04
CA GLU A 56 11.05 12.51 -5.41
C GLU A 56 12.16 12.85 -4.42
N GLU A 57 11.90 12.87 -3.11
CA GLU A 57 12.90 13.14 -2.08
C GLU A 57 14.11 12.17 -2.15
N VAL A 58 13.85 10.88 -2.43
CA VAL A 58 14.90 9.86 -2.56
C VAL A 58 15.72 10.07 -3.84
N LEU A 59 15.08 10.54 -4.92
CA LEU A 59 15.71 10.76 -6.23
C LEU A 59 16.19 12.19 -6.46
N ASP A 60 15.99 13.10 -5.51
CA ASP A 60 16.38 14.52 -5.59
C ASP A 60 17.87 14.71 -5.91
N ASN A 61 18.71 13.78 -5.43
CA ASN A 61 20.15 13.77 -5.66
C ASN A 61 20.58 12.81 -6.79
N CYS A 62 19.67 12.45 -7.68
CA CYS A 62 19.91 11.59 -8.84
C CYS A 62 19.59 12.35 -10.13
N ASP A 63 20.28 12.01 -11.21
CA ASP A 63 20.02 12.58 -12.53
C ASP A 63 18.87 11.83 -13.20
N VAL A 64 17.64 12.16 -12.82
CA VAL A 64 16.44 11.41 -13.20
C VAL A 64 15.31 12.38 -13.54
N THR A 65 14.70 12.19 -14.70
CA THR A 65 13.59 13.05 -15.17
C THR A 65 12.32 12.83 -14.36
N ASN A 66 11.42 13.81 -14.36
CA ASN A 66 10.16 13.73 -13.61
C ASN A 66 9.22 12.64 -14.17
N GLU A 67 9.28 12.37 -15.47
CA GLU A 67 8.55 11.29 -16.13
C GLU A 67 9.00 9.93 -15.58
N LYS A 68 10.31 9.75 -15.40
CA LYS A 68 10.87 8.50 -14.85
C LYS A 68 10.51 8.32 -13.37
N LYS A 69 10.55 9.39 -12.56
CA LYS A 69 10.08 9.36 -11.16
C LYS A 69 8.60 8.93 -11.10
N THR A 70 7.77 9.51 -11.97
CA THR A 70 6.35 9.19 -12.07
C THR A 70 6.13 7.75 -12.52
N LEU A 71 6.87 7.28 -13.52
CA LEU A 71 6.82 5.90 -14.01
C LEU A 71 7.14 4.89 -12.90
N ILE A 72 8.24 5.08 -12.17
CA ILE A 72 8.63 4.20 -11.05
C ILE A 72 7.54 4.18 -9.98
N ASN A 73 7.06 5.36 -9.59
CA ASN A 73 6.02 5.52 -8.58
C ASN A 73 4.69 4.86 -9.00
N TYR A 74 4.32 5.01 -10.27
CA TYR A 74 3.10 4.40 -10.82
C TYR A 74 3.27 2.88 -10.88
N TRP A 75 4.32 2.38 -11.53
CA TRP A 75 4.52 0.96 -11.78
C TRP A 75 4.51 0.15 -10.48
N TYR A 76 5.36 0.52 -9.52
CA TYR A 76 5.50 -0.23 -8.27
C TYR A 76 4.25 -0.16 -7.38
N ARG A 77 3.39 0.87 -7.51
CA ARG A 77 2.12 0.89 -6.76
C ARG A 77 1.12 -0.16 -7.25
N HIS A 78 1.19 -0.58 -8.51
CA HIS A 78 0.17 -1.45 -9.13
C HIS A 78 0.61 -2.92 -9.26
N VAL A 79 1.80 -3.29 -8.77
CA VAL A 79 2.27 -4.70 -8.87
C VAL A 79 1.39 -5.69 -8.10
N TRP A 80 0.64 -5.21 -7.11
CA TRP A 80 -0.19 -6.03 -6.24
C TRP A 80 -1.64 -6.21 -6.71
N GLU A 81 -2.08 -5.50 -7.75
CA GLU A 81 -3.48 -5.52 -8.21
C GLU A 81 -3.94 -6.93 -8.63
N TYR A 82 -2.99 -7.76 -9.05
CA TYR A 82 -3.25 -9.15 -9.46
C TYR A 82 -3.46 -10.10 -8.27
N THR A 83 -2.93 -9.81 -7.09
CA THR A 83 -2.85 -10.79 -5.99
C THR A 83 -3.49 -10.33 -4.68
N LEU A 84 -3.72 -9.03 -4.48
CA LEU A 84 -4.29 -8.58 -3.22
C LEU A 84 -5.83 -8.68 -3.27
N PRO A 85 -6.47 -9.41 -2.33
CA PRO A 85 -7.92 -9.59 -2.28
C PRO A 85 -8.67 -8.28 -1.98
N LEU A 86 -7.92 -7.25 -1.58
CA LEU A 86 -8.39 -5.90 -1.35
C LEU A 86 -8.60 -5.13 -2.68
N TYR A 87 -8.04 -5.58 -3.80
CA TYR A 87 -8.24 -4.84 -5.05
C TYR A 87 -9.62 -5.12 -5.66
N PRO A 88 -10.33 -4.07 -6.14
CA PRO A 88 -11.65 -4.24 -6.74
C PRO A 88 -11.68 -5.28 -7.87
N GLY A 89 -10.63 -5.35 -8.70
CA GLY A 89 -10.54 -6.34 -9.79
C GLY A 89 -10.64 -7.79 -9.30
N ILE A 90 -9.98 -8.12 -8.19
CA ILE A 90 -10.02 -9.46 -7.59
C ILE A 90 -11.37 -9.74 -6.95
N ILE A 91 -11.97 -8.75 -6.28
CA ILE A 91 -13.30 -8.85 -5.67
C ILE A 91 -14.37 -9.09 -6.74
N LEU A 92 -14.34 -8.31 -7.83
CA LEU A 92 -15.28 -8.42 -8.94
C LEU A 92 -15.13 -9.76 -9.66
N THR A 93 -13.90 -10.17 -9.97
CA THR A 93 -13.64 -11.46 -10.64
C THR A 93 -14.13 -12.63 -9.78
N SER A 94 -13.87 -12.59 -8.47
CA SER A 94 -14.35 -13.57 -7.49
C SER A 94 -15.88 -13.64 -7.47
N GLY A 95 -16.56 -12.50 -7.42
CA GLY A 95 -18.03 -12.43 -7.40
C GLY A 95 -18.70 -12.84 -8.71
N LEU A 96 -18.13 -12.45 -9.86
CA LEU A 96 -18.70 -12.75 -11.19
C LEU A 96 -18.50 -14.21 -11.60
N LEU A 97 -17.31 -14.75 -11.35
CA LEU A 97 -16.97 -16.13 -11.75
C LEU A 97 -17.25 -17.15 -10.65
N ASN A 98 -17.65 -16.69 -9.46
CA ASN A 98 -17.86 -17.52 -8.26
C ASN A 98 -16.62 -18.38 -7.92
N ILE A 99 -15.42 -17.84 -8.20
CA ILE A 99 -14.14 -18.47 -7.90
C ILE A 99 -13.64 -17.88 -6.58
N ASN A 100 -13.20 -18.75 -5.66
CA ASN A 100 -12.68 -18.29 -4.38
C ASN A 100 -11.42 -17.41 -4.55
N PHE A 101 -11.21 -16.49 -3.59
CA PHE A 101 -10.06 -15.58 -3.59
C PHE A 101 -8.72 -16.31 -3.65
N SER A 102 -8.53 -17.36 -2.85
CA SER A 102 -7.26 -18.09 -2.77
C SER A 102 -6.84 -18.67 -4.12
N THR A 103 -7.78 -19.20 -4.90
CA THR A 103 -7.56 -19.69 -6.25
C THR A 103 -7.16 -18.54 -7.16
N LEU A 104 -7.95 -17.45 -7.23
CA LEU A 104 -7.60 -16.30 -8.07
C LEU A 104 -6.21 -15.76 -7.76
N ILE A 105 -5.87 -15.60 -6.48
CA ILE A 105 -4.57 -15.10 -6.05
C ILE A 105 -3.46 -16.05 -6.51
N LEU A 106 -3.60 -17.36 -6.28
CA LEU A 106 -2.59 -18.36 -6.66
C LEU A 106 -2.27 -18.32 -8.15
N TYR A 107 -3.31 -18.23 -9.00
CA TYR A 107 -3.14 -18.16 -10.45
C TYR A 107 -2.54 -16.83 -10.93
N ASN A 108 -2.69 -15.75 -10.16
CA ASN A 108 -2.18 -14.42 -10.49
C ASN A 108 -0.79 -14.11 -9.91
N ILE A 109 -0.27 -14.93 -8.97
CA ILE A 109 1.09 -14.77 -8.44
C ILE A 109 2.15 -14.62 -9.56
N PRO A 110 2.14 -15.44 -10.63
CA PRO A 110 3.09 -15.28 -11.72
C PRO A 110 3.05 -13.89 -12.36
N LEU A 111 1.87 -13.28 -12.49
CA LEU A 111 1.73 -11.93 -13.05
C LEU A 111 2.31 -10.87 -12.13
N THR A 112 2.08 -10.96 -10.82
CA THR A 112 2.71 -10.06 -9.84
C THR A 112 4.24 -10.20 -9.86
N LEU A 113 4.77 -11.43 -9.93
CA LEU A 113 6.20 -11.65 -10.03
C LEU A 113 6.76 -11.05 -11.33
N LEU A 114 6.10 -11.27 -12.47
CA LEU A 114 6.49 -10.67 -13.74
C LEU A 114 6.44 -9.14 -13.69
N ALA A 115 5.42 -8.53 -13.08
CA ALA A 115 5.32 -7.08 -12.92
C ALA A 115 6.46 -6.52 -12.05
N ILE A 116 6.82 -7.19 -10.95
CA ILE A 116 7.95 -6.81 -10.10
C ILE A 116 9.27 -6.93 -10.88
N SER A 117 9.48 -8.05 -11.58
CA SER A 117 10.69 -8.31 -12.37
C SER A 117 10.84 -7.33 -13.53
N ALA A 118 9.77 -7.06 -14.28
CA ALA A 118 9.74 -6.07 -15.35
C ALA A 118 10.05 -4.66 -14.83
N GLY A 119 9.58 -4.32 -13.62
CA GLY A 119 9.88 -3.06 -12.97
C GLY A 119 11.38 -2.80 -12.78
N VAL A 120 12.19 -3.86 -12.65
CA VAL A 120 13.65 -3.74 -12.51
C VAL A 120 14.27 -3.05 -13.72
N LEU A 121 13.70 -3.22 -14.92
CA LEU A 121 14.09 -2.52 -16.15
C LEU A 121 14.10 -1.00 -15.96
N PHE A 122 13.12 -0.47 -15.21
CA PHE A 122 13.00 0.96 -14.93
C PHE A 122 13.98 1.45 -13.87
N LEU A 123 14.69 0.56 -13.19
CA LEU A 123 15.64 0.91 -12.13
C LEU A 123 17.11 0.80 -12.58
N PHE A 124 17.40 0.22 -13.74
CA PHE A 124 18.78 -0.11 -14.14
C PHE A 124 19.69 1.12 -14.25
N ASP A 125 19.16 2.20 -14.83
CA ASP A 125 19.85 3.47 -15.11
C ASP A 125 19.98 4.39 -13.88
N LEU A 126 19.32 4.08 -12.77
CA LEU A 126 19.41 4.88 -11.55
C LEU A 126 20.82 4.81 -10.93
N LYS A 127 21.54 5.93 -11.01
CA LYS A 127 22.85 6.13 -10.40
C LYS A 127 22.75 7.24 -9.36
N ARG A 128 23.29 6.98 -8.16
CA ARG A 128 23.31 7.93 -7.05
C ARG A 128 24.52 8.86 -7.21
N LYS A 129 24.31 10.18 -7.22
CA LYS A 129 25.44 11.14 -7.28
C LYS A 129 26.24 11.19 -5.97
N ASN A 130 25.58 11.04 -4.81
CA ASN A 130 26.22 11.02 -3.50
C ASN A 130 25.53 10.04 -2.51
N PRO A 131 26.25 9.05 -1.95
CA PRO A 131 25.69 8.16 -0.93
C PRO A 131 25.54 8.93 0.40
N LYS A 132 24.31 9.30 0.79
CA LYS A 132 24.03 9.64 2.19
C LYS A 132 24.18 8.37 3.03
N THR A 133 24.93 8.46 4.12
CA THR A 133 24.98 7.46 5.18
C THR A 133 23.67 7.53 5.97
N PHE A 134 22.81 6.54 5.80
CA PHE A 134 21.64 6.40 6.68
C PHE A 134 22.11 5.94 8.07
N SER A 135 21.53 6.56 9.11
CA SER A 135 21.85 6.29 10.52
C SER A 135 21.61 4.82 10.88
N GLU A 136 22.56 4.19 11.58
CA GLU A 136 22.39 2.84 12.13
C GLU A 136 21.46 2.86 13.35
N LYS A 137 20.16 3.03 13.13
CA LYS A 137 19.17 2.61 14.14
C LYS A 137 19.06 1.09 14.13
N SER A 138 18.78 0.51 15.31
CA SER A 138 18.65 -0.95 15.47
C SER A 138 17.66 -1.53 14.46
N LYS A 139 18.14 -2.38 13.54
CA LYS A 139 17.35 -3.08 12.52
C LYS A 139 16.08 -3.71 13.10
N LYS A 140 16.15 -4.18 14.35
CA LYS A 140 15.01 -4.77 15.08
C LYS A 140 13.84 -3.80 15.26
N ARG A 141 14.09 -2.53 15.59
CA ARG A 141 13.05 -1.50 15.78
C ARG A 141 12.36 -1.14 14.47
N ILE A 142 13.14 -1.09 13.39
CA ILE A 142 12.67 -0.82 12.02
C ILE A 142 11.75 -1.94 11.52
N PHE A 143 12.16 -3.21 11.65
CA PHE A 143 11.31 -4.36 11.31
C PHE A 143 10.03 -4.42 12.14
N LEU A 144 10.12 -4.09 13.43
CA LEU A 144 8.95 -4.04 14.32
C LEU A 144 7.95 -2.97 13.84
N ASN A 145 8.41 -1.78 13.48
CA ASN A 145 7.56 -0.71 12.95
C ASN A 145 6.92 -1.10 11.62
N LEU A 146 7.67 -1.76 10.72
CA LEU A 146 7.15 -2.31 9.47
C LEU A 146 6.04 -3.32 9.69
N PHE A 147 6.27 -4.27 10.58
CA PHE A 147 5.28 -5.29 10.90
C PHE A 147 4.03 -4.68 11.55
N ILE A 148 4.21 -3.75 12.49
CA ILE A 148 3.10 -3.06 13.17
C ILE A 148 2.25 -2.27 12.16
N GLY A 149 2.87 -1.56 11.22
CA GLY A 149 2.13 -0.78 10.22
C GLY A 149 1.44 -1.64 9.16
N LEU A 150 2.01 -2.79 8.79
CA LEU A 150 1.41 -3.75 7.86
C LEU A 150 0.40 -4.69 8.52
N SER A 151 0.41 -4.82 9.84
CA SER A 151 -0.42 -5.77 10.59
C SER A 151 -1.92 -5.76 10.24
N PRO A 152 -2.58 -4.61 9.99
CA PRO A 152 -4.01 -4.62 9.67
C PRO A 152 -4.28 -5.18 8.27
N ILE A 153 -3.37 -4.94 7.33
CA ILE A 153 -3.45 -5.47 5.95
C ILE A 153 -3.18 -6.97 5.98
N LEU A 154 -2.13 -7.39 6.69
CA LEU A 154 -1.80 -8.81 6.87
C LEU A 154 -2.95 -9.57 7.53
N ALA A 155 -3.63 -8.97 8.51
CA ALA A 155 -4.82 -9.56 9.14
C ALA A 155 -5.95 -9.80 8.13
N VAL A 156 -6.20 -8.85 7.22
CA VAL A 156 -7.20 -9.04 6.16
C VAL A 156 -6.78 -10.14 5.19
N ILE A 157 -5.53 -10.11 4.72
CA ILE A 157 -5.00 -11.12 3.79
C ILE A 157 -5.12 -12.51 4.40
N VAL A 158 -4.63 -12.70 5.62
CA VAL A 158 -4.66 -13.98 6.33
C VAL A 158 -6.10 -14.44 6.58
N GLY A 159 -6.98 -13.54 7.05
CA GLY A 159 -8.40 -13.84 7.29
C GLY A 159 -9.13 -14.34 6.04
N VAL A 160 -8.91 -13.67 4.90
CA VAL A 160 -9.60 -14.00 3.65
C VAL A 160 -8.98 -15.20 2.93
N THR A 161 -7.65 -15.32 2.93
CA THR A 161 -6.95 -16.32 2.10
C THR A 161 -6.70 -17.64 2.83
N ILE A 162 -6.30 -17.59 4.11
CA ILE A 162 -5.97 -18.77 4.91
C ILE A 162 -7.23 -19.29 5.60
N PHE A 163 -7.94 -18.41 6.32
CA PHE A 163 -9.15 -18.80 7.05
C PHE A 163 -10.41 -18.83 6.17
N LYS A 164 -10.33 -18.36 4.92
CA LYS A 164 -11.43 -18.33 3.94
C LYS A 164 -12.70 -17.64 4.47
N ILE A 165 -12.54 -16.69 5.39
CA ILE A 165 -13.65 -15.94 5.96
C ILE A 165 -14.12 -14.91 4.92
N ASN A 166 -15.42 -14.63 4.89
CA ASN A 166 -15.98 -13.59 4.04
C ASN A 166 -15.26 -12.23 4.28
N ILE A 167 -14.80 -11.60 3.20
CA ILE A 167 -14.03 -10.35 3.25
C ILE A 167 -14.75 -9.23 4.01
N ILE A 168 -16.09 -9.18 3.96
CA ILE A 168 -16.89 -8.19 4.68
C ILE A 168 -16.74 -8.40 6.19
N ILE A 169 -16.81 -9.65 6.65
CA ILE A 169 -16.66 -10.01 8.07
C ILE A 169 -15.25 -9.69 8.54
N VAL A 170 -14.22 -10.09 7.77
CA VAL A 170 -12.82 -9.82 8.12
C VAL A 170 -12.56 -8.32 8.20
N LEU A 171 -13.05 -7.55 7.22
CA LEU A 171 -12.93 -6.09 7.22
C LEU A 171 -13.66 -5.46 8.40
N ALA A 172 -14.86 -5.93 8.74
CA ALA A 172 -15.60 -5.42 9.89
C ALA A 172 -14.83 -5.65 11.21
N ILE A 173 -14.28 -6.85 11.40
CA ILE A 173 -13.46 -7.20 12.58
C ILE A 173 -12.22 -6.31 12.64
N VAL A 174 -11.47 -6.20 11.55
CA VAL A 174 -10.22 -5.41 11.51
C VAL A 174 -10.51 -3.92 11.73
N ILE A 175 -11.53 -3.36 11.08
CA ILE A 175 -11.93 -1.97 11.29
C ILE A 175 -12.34 -1.73 12.74
N THR A 176 -13.15 -2.61 13.33
CA THR A 176 -13.59 -2.49 14.73
C THR A 176 -12.40 -2.55 15.68
N ALA A 177 -11.48 -3.49 15.48
CA ALA A 177 -10.25 -3.58 16.27
C ALA A 177 -9.40 -2.32 16.16
N LEU A 178 -9.24 -1.76 14.95
CA LEU A 178 -8.52 -0.50 14.75
C LEU A 178 -9.22 0.67 15.46
N LEU A 179 -10.54 0.79 15.39
CA LEU A 179 -11.27 1.85 16.10
C LEU A 179 -11.12 1.75 17.62
N ILE A 180 -11.09 0.54 18.18
CA ILE A 180 -10.84 0.33 19.61
C ILE A 180 -9.40 0.73 19.99
N LEU A 181 -8.42 0.30 19.20
CA LEU A 181 -7.00 0.58 19.45
C LEU A 181 -6.63 2.06 19.26
N PHE A 182 -7.31 2.75 18.35
CA PHE A 182 -7.08 4.16 18.03
C PHE A 182 -8.26 5.04 18.43
N LYS A 183 -8.87 4.73 19.58
CA LYS A 183 -10.05 5.42 20.10
C LYS A 183 -9.87 6.94 20.17
N ASP A 184 -8.64 7.39 20.46
CA ASP A 184 -8.30 8.80 20.58
C ASP A 184 -8.37 9.58 19.26
N TYR A 185 -8.25 8.89 18.12
CA TYR A 185 -8.36 9.47 16.77
C TYR A 185 -9.80 9.44 16.22
N ILE A 186 -10.77 8.83 16.94
CA ILE A 186 -12.18 8.77 16.52
C ILE A 186 -12.79 10.17 16.30
N PRO A 187 -12.58 11.19 17.16
CA PRO A 187 -13.12 12.52 16.96
C PRO A 187 -12.63 13.16 15.66
N GLU A 188 -11.35 12.96 15.33
CA GLU A 188 -10.76 13.44 14.06
C GLU A 188 -11.31 12.68 12.86
N ILE A 189 -11.44 11.35 12.94
CA ILE A 189 -12.06 10.52 11.90
C ILE A 189 -13.48 10.99 11.61
N HIS A 190 -14.28 11.24 12.65
CA HIS A 190 -15.65 11.73 12.52
C HIS A 190 -15.72 13.15 11.93
N ARG A 191 -14.81 14.05 12.32
CA ARG A 191 -14.79 15.44 11.84
C ARG A 191 -14.57 15.55 10.34
N ASP A 192 -13.70 14.73 9.76
CA ASP A 192 -13.44 14.75 8.32
C ASP A 192 -14.24 13.68 7.55
N PHE A 193 -15.26 13.07 8.18
CA PHE A 193 -16.13 12.12 7.53
C PHE A 193 -17.08 12.85 6.57
N ASP A 194 -16.62 13.05 5.34
CA ASP A 194 -17.40 13.73 4.31
C ASP A 194 -18.33 12.75 3.59
N TYR A 195 -19.55 12.62 4.11
CA TYR A 195 -20.61 11.79 3.51
C TYR A 195 -20.80 12.04 2.00
N LYS A 196 -20.56 13.26 1.50
CA LYS A 196 -20.70 13.58 0.06
C LYS A 196 -19.60 12.92 -0.77
N LYS A 197 -18.38 12.84 -0.25
CA LYS A 197 -17.26 12.13 -0.89
C LYS A 197 -17.54 10.62 -0.99
N TYR A 198 -18.10 10.03 0.07
CA TYR A 198 -18.48 8.61 0.06
C TYR A 198 -19.63 8.32 -0.91
N LEU A 199 -20.64 9.21 -0.94
CA LEU A 199 -21.79 9.08 -1.83
C LEU A 199 -21.40 9.25 -3.31
N SER A 200 -20.59 10.28 -3.63
CA SER A 200 -20.10 10.49 -5.00
C SER A 200 -19.23 9.32 -5.49
N MET A 201 -18.45 8.68 -4.62
CA MET A 201 -17.71 7.47 -4.98
C MET A 201 -18.60 6.25 -5.20
N LEU A 202 -19.69 6.10 -4.43
CA LEU A 202 -20.69 5.05 -4.69
C LEU A 202 -21.38 5.26 -6.03
N VAL A 203 -21.81 6.49 -6.31
CA VAL A 203 -22.41 6.89 -7.59
C VAL A 203 -21.46 6.60 -8.75
N LEU A 204 -20.17 6.93 -8.60
CA LEU A 204 -19.16 6.70 -9.64
C LEU A 204 -18.82 5.22 -9.85
N VAL A 205 -18.85 4.39 -8.79
CA VAL A 205 -18.59 2.95 -8.87
C VAL A 205 -19.80 2.19 -9.44
N PHE A 206 -21.02 2.63 -9.14
CA PHE A 206 -22.25 1.98 -9.58
C PHE A 206 -22.89 2.62 -10.82
N GLY A 207 -22.32 3.73 -11.31
CA GLY A 207 -22.81 4.45 -12.50
C GLY A 207 -24.24 5.00 -12.36
N LEU A 208 -24.66 5.33 -11.14
CA LEU A 208 -25.99 5.89 -10.83
C LEU A 208 -26.10 7.38 -11.20
#